data_AF-A0A9E2KQX3-F1
#
_entry.id   AF-A0A9E2KQX3-F1
#
_cell.length_a   1.000
_cell.length_b   1.000
_cell.length_c   1.000
_cell.angle_alpha   90.00
_cell.angle_beta   90.00
_cell.angle_gamma   90.00
#
_symmetry.space_group_name_H-M   'P 1'
#
loop_
_entity.id
_entity.type
_entity.pdbx_description
1 polymer ?
#
loop_
_entity_poly.entity_id
_entity_poly.type
_entity_poly.pdbx_seq_one_letter_code
_entity_poly.pdbx_strand_id
1 'polypeptide(L)'
;MKNKIKGLIVDENWDRTSYHFLSQAIIFLDIDDAKELVDSAYAGYRKHPAIDTFTLQFVALIAVNYLNCCYHHHVDKSYALNSFKFLHDLPAEPAIGLNKLLGLLYEALFDQDKAKAKKIARIIKDCGYGPVIEDINVEEY
;
A
#
# COMPACT_ATOMS: atom_id res chain seq x y z
N MET A 1 14.69 -3.67 -19.35
CA MET A 1 13.33 -3.88 -18.80
C MET A 1 12.89 -2.70 -17.95
N LYS A 2 13.68 -2.27 -16.95
CA LYS A 2 13.46 -1.05 -16.13
C LYS A 2 12.98 0.18 -16.90
N ASN A 3 13.69 0.58 -17.97
CA ASN A 3 13.35 1.81 -18.71
C ASN A 3 12.05 1.70 -19.52
N LYS A 4 11.64 0.49 -19.94
CA LYS A 4 10.35 0.29 -20.63
C LYS A 4 9.17 0.37 -19.67
N ILE A 5 9.34 -0.13 -18.44
CA ILE A 5 8.32 -0.04 -17.39
C ILE A 5 8.15 1.41 -16.93
N LYS A 6 9.27 2.13 -16.70
CA LYS A 6 9.23 3.57 -16.40
C LYS A 6 8.54 4.37 -17.52
N GLY A 7 8.85 4.10 -18.79
CA GLY A 7 8.24 4.80 -19.93
C GLY A 7 6.74 4.51 -20.16
N LEU A 8 6.20 3.39 -19.66
CA LEU A 8 4.78 3.03 -19.79
C LEU A 8 3.90 3.61 -18.67
N ILE A 9 4.49 3.94 -17.52
CA ILE A 9 3.77 4.40 -16.32
C ILE A 9 3.86 5.93 -16.14
N VAL A 10 4.87 6.57 -16.74
CA VAL A 10 5.12 8.03 -16.63
C VAL A 10 4.35 8.84 -17.70
N ASP A 11 3.47 8.23 -18.48
CA ASP A 11 2.46 8.99 -19.21
C ASP A 11 1.42 9.45 -18.18
N GLU A 12 1.34 10.75 -17.89
CA GLU A 12 0.63 11.38 -16.75
C GLU A 12 -0.89 11.07 -16.66
N ASN A 13 -1.42 10.26 -17.56
CA ASN A 13 -2.79 9.78 -17.58
C ASN A 13 -2.91 8.47 -16.79
N TRP A 14 -2.92 8.61 -15.47
CA TRP A 14 -3.32 7.50 -14.60
C TRP A 14 -4.77 7.12 -14.84
N ASP A 15 -5.00 5.84 -15.09
CA ASP A 15 -6.32 5.25 -15.27
C ASP A 15 -6.42 3.94 -14.48
N ARG A 16 -7.61 3.36 -14.46
CA ARG A 16 -7.85 2.09 -13.76
C ARG A 16 -6.89 0.98 -14.22
N THR A 17 -6.51 0.96 -15.49
CA THR A 17 -5.64 -0.06 -16.06
C THR A 17 -4.20 0.10 -15.56
N SER A 18 -3.66 1.31 -15.56
CA SER A 18 -2.31 1.57 -15.05
C SER A 18 -2.22 1.36 -13.53
N TYR A 19 -3.28 1.68 -12.77
CA TYR A 19 -3.35 1.30 -11.35
C TYR A 19 -3.34 -0.20 -11.14
N HIS A 20 -4.13 -0.94 -11.92
CA HIS A 20 -4.12 -2.40 -11.86
C HIS A 20 -2.71 -2.95 -12.12
N PHE A 21 -2.05 -2.51 -13.20
CA PHE A 21 -0.70 -2.96 -13.51
C PHE A 21 0.31 -2.65 -12.41
N LEU A 22 0.31 -1.42 -11.88
CA LEU A 22 1.23 -1.06 -10.80
C LEU A 22 0.96 -1.90 -9.55
N SER A 23 -0.30 -2.16 -9.20
CA SER A 23 -0.65 -3.00 -8.03
C SER A 23 -0.02 -4.39 -8.07
N GLN A 24 0.22 -4.93 -9.27
CA GLN A 24 0.88 -6.23 -9.47
C GLN A 24 2.39 -6.11 -9.60
N ALA A 25 2.89 -4.99 -10.14
CA ALA A 25 4.29 -4.83 -10.51
C ALA A 25 5.20 -4.32 -9.36
N ILE A 26 4.64 -3.65 -8.35
CA ILE A 26 5.41 -2.99 -7.27
C ILE A 26 6.47 -3.89 -6.63
N ILE A 27 6.12 -5.16 -6.37
CA ILE A 27 6.99 -6.11 -5.68
C ILE A 27 8.27 -6.46 -6.45
N PHE A 28 8.33 -6.15 -7.75
CA PHE A 28 9.48 -6.43 -8.61
C PHE A 28 10.39 -5.22 -8.79
N LEU A 29 10.07 -4.09 -8.19
CA LEU A 29 10.81 -2.83 -8.31
C LEU A 29 11.79 -2.68 -7.15
N ASP A 30 12.90 -2.00 -7.38
CA ASP A 30 13.75 -1.49 -6.30
C ASP A 30 12.96 -0.44 -5.49
N ILE A 31 13.28 -0.31 -4.20
CA ILE A 31 12.45 0.46 -3.28
C ILE A 31 12.32 1.95 -3.64
N ASP A 32 13.38 2.55 -4.19
CA ASP A 32 13.37 3.95 -4.65
C ASP A 32 12.53 4.12 -5.93
N ASP A 33 12.67 3.21 -6.89
CA ASP A 33 11.86 3.20 -8.12
C ASP A 33 10.37 2.96 -7.79
N ALA A 34 10.09 2.07 -6.83
CA ALA A 34 8.75 1.82 -6.33
C ALA A 34 8.18 3.09 -5.69
N LYS A 35 8.96 3.79 -4.88
CA LYS A 35 8.55 5.04 -4.23
C LYS A 35 8.11 6.09 -5.25
N GLU A 36 8.95 6.34 -6.26
CA GLU A 36 8.66 7.33 -7.32
C GLU A 36 7.34 7.01 -8.04
N LEU A 37 7.13 5.75 -8.42
CA LEU A 37 5.94 5.32 -9.16
C LEU A 37 4.68 5.33 -8.30
N VAL A 38 4.79 4.92 -7.04
CA VAL A 38 3.69 4.96 -6.07
C VAL A 38 3.26 6.39 -5.77
N ASP A 39 4.22 7.30 -5.54
CA ASP A 39 3.94 8.71 -5.31
C ASP A 39 3.28 9.36 -6.54
N SER A 40 3.72 8.99 -7.74
CA SER A 40 3.08 9.40 -9.00
C SER A 40 1.64 8.89 -9.11
N ALA A 41 1.40 7.61 -8.79
CA ALA A 41 0.06 7.02 -8.80
C ALA A 41 -0.91 7.76 -7.86
N TYR A 42 -0.44 8.08 -6.65
CA TYR A 42 -1.22 8.85 -5.68
C TYR A 42 -1.53 10.26 -6.17
N ALA A 43 -0.55 10.94 -6.77
CA ALA A 43 -0.75 12.26 -7.35
C ALA A 43 -1.80 12.22 -8.48
N GLY A 44 -1.72 11.23 -9.37
CA GLY A 44 -2.72 10.98 -10.42
C GLY A 44 -4.12 10.80 -9.86
N TYR A 45 -4.26 9.98 -8.81
CA TYR A 45 -5.56 9.71 -8.20
C TYR A 45 -6.14 10.97 -7.56
N ARG A 46 -5.33 11.75 -6.84
CA ARG A 46 -5.78 13.00 -6.20
C ARG A 46 -6.19 14.06 -7.22
N LYS A 47 -5.57 14.07 -8.41
CA LYS A 47 -5.95 14.99 -9.51
C LYS A 47 -7.32 14.64 -10.10
N HIS A 48 -7.63 13.36 -10.20
CA HIS A 48 -8.89 12.85 -10.73
C HIS A 48 -9.46 11.72 -9.85
N PRO A 49 -10.01 12.05 -8.66
CA PRO A 49 -10.47 11.03 -7.72
C PRO A 49 -11.59 10.19 -8.33
N ALA A 50 -11.43 8.87 -8.27
CA ALA A 50 -12.44 7.92 -8.68
C ALA A 50 -13.07 7.26 -7.45
N ILE A 51 -14.39 7.15 -7.45
CA ILE A 51 -15.15 6.45 -6.40
C ILE A 51 -15.58 5.05 -6.81
N ASP A 52 -15.23 4.62 -8.03
CA ASP A 52 -15.54 3.27 -8.46
C ASP A 52 -14.71 2.24 -7.67
N THR A 53 -15.37 1.14 -7.32
CA THR A 53 -14.82 0.12 -6.44
C THR A 53 -13.49 -0.45 -6.94
N PHE A 54 -13.35 -0.68 -8.25
CA PHE A 54 -12.15 -1.30 -8.80
C PHE A 54 -10.94 -0.37 -8.74
N THR A 55 -11.11 0.90 -9.13
CA THR A 55 -10.03 1.87 -9.00
C THR A 55 -9.61 2.03 -7.55
N LEU A 56 -10.56 2.14 -6.61
CA LEU A 56 -10.28 2.21 -5.17
C LEU A 56 -9.49 0.98 -4.69
N GLN A 57 -9.89 -0.23 -5.08
CA GLN A 57 -9.18 -1.46 -4.75
C GLN A 57 -7.75 -1.47 -5.27
N PHE A 58 -7.52 -1.06 -6.52
CA PHE A 58 -6.18 -1.06 -7.09
C PHE A 58 -5.25 -0.04 -6.42
N VAL A 59 -5.72 1.18 -6.16
CA VAL A 59 -4.90 2.19 -5.47
C VAL A 59 -4.63 1.84 -4.01
N ALA A 60 -5.60 1.21 -3.33
CA ALA A 60 -5.40 0.71 -1.97
C ALA A 60 -4.43 -0.49 -1.94
N LEU A 61 -4.47 -1.36 -2.95
CA LEU A 61 -3.56 -2.49 -3.10
C LEU A 61 -2.12 -2.03 -3.41
N ILE A 62 -1.96 -1.01 -4.26
CA ILE A 62 -0.66 -0.34 -4.48
C ILE A 62 -0.06 0.08 -3.14
N ALA A 63 -0.84 0.77 -2.30
CA ALA A 63 -0.35 1.25 -1.01
C ALA A 63 0.06 0.13 -0.07
N VAL A 64 -0.77 -0.90 0.07
CA VAL A 64 -0.46 -2.03 0.95
C VAL A 64 0.75 -2.82 0.46
N ASN A 65 0.84 -3.11 -0.84
CA ASN A 65 1.96 -3.85 -1.41
C ASN A 65 3.27 -3.08 -1.25
N TYR A 66 3.24 -1.75 -1.46
CA TYR A 66 4.40 -0.91 -1.24
C TYR A 66 4.81 -0.86 0.25
N LEU A 67 3.85 -0.73 1.17
CA LEU A 67 4.12 -0.80 2.61
C LEU A 67 4.74 -2.16 3.02
N ASN A 68 4.29 -3.26 2.40
CA ASN A 68 4.89 -4.56 2.60
C ASN A 68 6.36 -4.58 2.16
N CYS A 69 6.66 -4.04 0.97
CA CYS A 69 8.04 -3.88 0.50
C CYS A 69 8.88 -3.02 1.47
N CYS A 70 8.34 -1.90 1.95
CA CYS A 70 9.04 -1.04 2.91
C CYS A 70 9.38 -1.80 4.21
N TYR A 71 8.42 -2.55 4.73
CA TYR A 71 8.60 -3.32 5.96
C TYR A 71 9.71 -4.37 5.82
N HIS A 72 9.67 -5.19 4.76
CA HIS A 72 10.63 -6.27 4.53
C HIS A 72 12.02 -5.79 4.11
N HIS A 73 12.11 -4.61 3.48
CA HIS A 73 13.39 -3.99 3.15
C HIS A 73 13.98 -3.20 4.33
N HIS A 74 13.28 -3.14 5.47
CA HIS A 74 13.68 -2.39 6.68
C HIS A 74 14.06 -0.93 6.39
N VAL A 75 13.33 -0.28 5.47
CA VAL A 75 13.57 1.14 5.17
C VAL A 75 13.05 2.03 6.28
N ASP A 76 13.51 3.28 6.30
CA ASP A 76 13.03 4.28 7.24
C ASP A 76 11.54 4.61 7.03
N LYS A 77 10.86 4.99 8.11
CA LYS A 77 9.42 5.36 8.10
C LYS A 77 9.10 6.44 7.06
N SER A 78 10.04 7.33 6.73
CA SER A 78 9.87 8.37 5.71
C SER A 78 9.42 7.84 4.35
N TYR A 79 9.79 6.60 3.97
CA TYR A 79 9.31 5.95 2.75
C TYR A 79 7.81 5.63 2.81
N ALA A 80 7.30 5.27 3.98
CA ALA A 80 5.93 4.81 4.20
C ALA A 80 4.92 5.94 4.47
N LEU A 81 5.37 7.13 4.90
CA LEU A 81 4.50 8.23 5.34
C LEU A 81 3.42 8.62 4.32
N ASN A 82 3.77 8.71 3.05
CA ASN A 82 2.80 9.12 2.03
C ASN A 82 1.71 8.05 1.83
N SER A 83 2.06 6.78 1.95
CA SER A 83 1.15 5.64 1.82
C SER A 83 0.17 5.55 3.00
N PHE A 84 0.65 5.82 4.22
CA PHE A 84 -0.24 5.94 5.39
C PHE A 84 -1.26 7.06 5.19
N LYS A 85 -0.79 8.24 4.79
CA LYS A 85 -1.67 9.38 4.49
C LYS A 85 -2.64 9.05 3.36
N PHE A 86 -2.18 8.41 2.30
CA PHE A 86 -3.02 8.06 1.16
C PHE A 86 -4.15 7.09 1.56
N LEU A 87 -3.84 6.01 2.29
CA LEU A 87 -4.85 5.07 2.77
C LEU A 87 -5.87 5.73 3.72
N HIS A 88 -5.40 6.65 4.57
CA HIS A 88 -6.27 7.44 5.44
C HIS A 88 -7.24 8.33 4.62
N ASP A 89 -6.74 9.00 3.58
CA ASP A 89 -7.51 9.94 2.76
C ASP A 89 -8.50 9.27 1.80
N LEU A 90 -8.34 7.97 1.49
CA LEU A 90 -9.30 7.23 0.67
C LEU A 90 -10.70 7.23 1.32
N PRO A 91 -11.79 7.15 0.53
CA PRO A 91 -13.15 7.11 1.08
C PRO A 91 -13.39 5.89 1.99
N ALA A 92 -14.39 5.98 2.85
CA ALA A 92 -14.86 4.86 3.66
C ALA A 92 -15.69 3.91 2.80
N GLU A 93 -15.01 3.03 2.07
CA GLU A 93 -15.62 2.04 1.17
C GLU A 93 -15.34 0.62 1.70
N PRO A 94 -16.38 -0.20 1.97
CA PRO A 94 -16.21 -1.57 2.45
C PRO A 94 -15.24 -2.42 1.63
N ALA A 95 -15.22 -2.24 0.30
CA ALA A 95 -14.36 -3.01 -0.60
C ALA A 95 -12.85 -2.81 -0.38
N ILE A 96 -12.43 -1.77 0.35
CA ILE A 96 -11.03 -1.48 0.71
C ILE A 96 -10.78 -1.51 2.23
N GLY A 97 -11.75 -2.03 3.01
CA GLY A 97 -11.66 -2.06 4.47
C GLY A 97 -10.44 -2.84 4.98
N LEU A 98 -10.13 -3.98 4.38
CA LEU A 98 -8.95 -4.77 4.73
C LEU A 98 -7.65 -4.01 4.43
N ASN A 99 -7.56 -3.32 3.28
CA ASN A 99 -6.38 -2.52 2.94
C ASN A 99 -6.13 -1.40 3.96
N LYS A 100 -7.19 -0.75 4.44
CA LYS A 100 -7.09 0.25 5.49
C LYS A 100 -6.62 -0.35 6.83
N LEU A 101 -7.09 -1.55 7.20
CA LEU A 101 -6.61 -2.26 8.38
C LEU A 101 -5.13 -2.64 8.27
N LEU A 102 -4.69 -3.10 7.10
CA LEU A 102 -3.27 -3.39 6.83
C LEU A 102 -2.42 -2.12 6.90
N GLY A 103 -2.91 -0.99 6.38
CA GLY A 103 -2.26 0.31 6.55
C GLY A 103 -2.04 0.69 8.01
N LEU A 104 -3.05 0.50 8.86
CA LEU A 104 -2.95 0.75 10.31
C LEU A 104 -1.98 -0.22 11.01
N LEU A 105 -1.90 -1.48 10.56
CA LEU A 105 -0.94 -2.45 11.05
C LEU A 105 0.49 -2.00 10.73
N TYR A 106 0.78 -1.71 9.46
CA TYR A 106 2.11 -1.23 9.07
C TYR A 106 2.49 0.06 9.80
N GLU A 107 1.57 1.03 9.90
CA GLU A 107 1.84 2.25 10.67
C GLU A 107 2.26 1.96 12.11
N ALA A 108 1.55 1.06 12.79
CA ALA A 108 1.90 0.64 14.16
C ALA A 108 3.26 -0.07 14.23
N LEU A 109 3.62 -0.88 13.23
CA LEU A 109 4.94 -1.53 13.15
C LEU A 109 6.06 -0.51 12.98
N PHE A 110 5.90 0.47 12.09
CA PHE A 110 6.86 1.55 11.89
C PHE A 110 6.97 2.48 13.11
N ASP A 111 5.88 2.64 13.87
CA ASP A 111 5.86 3.39 15.13
C ASP A 111 6.36 2.59 16.34
N GLN A 112 6.71 1.32 16.16
CA GLN A 112 7.05 0.39 17.24
C GLN A 112 5.97 0.29 18.32
N ASP A 113 4.70 0.57 17.98
CA ASP A 113 3.55 0.44 18.85
C ASP A 113 3.03 -1.01 18.83
N LYS A 114 3.71 -1.85 19.61
CA LYS A 114 3.42 -3.29 19.71
C LYS A 114 1.98 -3.58 20.15
N ALA A 115 1.44 -2.74 21.04
CA ALA A 115 0.09 -2.96 21.57
C ALA A 115 -0.95 -2.74 20.47
N LYS A 116 -0.80 -1.66 19.70
CA LYS A 116 -1.65 -1.37 18.54
C LYS A 116 -1.47 -2.43 17.45
N ALA A 117 -0.23 -2.79 17.12
CA ALA A 117 0.07 -3.80 16.11
C ALA A 117 -0.57 -5.16 16.45
N LYS A 118 -0.41 -5.66 17.69
CA LYS A 118 -1.03 -6.91 18.16
C LYS A 118 -2.55 -6.87 18.11
N LYS A 119 -3.16 -5.75 18.52
CA LYS A 119 -4.60 -5.57 18.47
C LYS A 119 -5.14 -5.65 17.03
N ILE A 120 -4.50 -4.97 16.10
CA ILE A 120 -4.92 -4.96 14.69
C ILE A 120 -4.68 -6.32 14.04
N ALA A 121 -3.51 -6.93 14.26
CA ALA A 121 -3.19 -8.26 13.73
C ALA A 121 -4.19 -9.31 14.22
N ARG A 122 -4.63 -9.24 15.48
CA ARG A 122 -5.68 -10.12 16.00
C ARG A 122 -7.02 -9.93 15.27
N ILE A 123 -7.46 -8.68 15.04
CA ILE A 123 -8.69 -8.41 14.29
C ILE A 123 -8.61 -9.02 12.88
N ILE A 124 -7.47 -8.85 12.19
CA ILE A 124 -7.25 -9.41 10.85
C ILE A 124 -7.33 -10.95 10.89
N LYS A 125 -6.68 -11.59 11.87
CA LYS A 125 -6.71 -13.05 12.06
C LYS A 125 -8.11 -13.57 12.39
N ASP A 126 -8.81 -12.93 13.33
CA ASP A 126 -10.15 -13.32 13.77
C ASP A 126 -11.19 -13.19 12.63
N CYS A 127 -10.96 -12.29 11.67
CA CYS A 127 -11.76 -12.17 10.44
C CYS A 127 -11.41 -13.20 9.35
N GLY A 128 -10.45 -14.10 9.57
CA GLY A 128 -10.05 -15.13 8.60
C GLY A 128 -8.98 -14.69 7.60
N TYR A 129 -8.38 -13.50 7.76
CA TYR A 129 -7.34 -12.97 6.87
C TYR A 129 -5.91 -13.19 7.43
N GLY A 130 -5.74 -14.12 8.37
CA GLY A 130 -4.43 -14.46 8.93
C GLY A 130 -3.33 -14.72 7.88
N PRO A 131 -3.60 -15.47 6.79
CA PRO A 131 -2.60 -15.71 5.73
C PRO A 131 -2.07 -14.44 5.05
N VAL A 132 -2.79 -13.31 5.11
CA VAL A 132 -2.35 -12.04 4.48
C VAL A 132 -1.25 -11.35 5.28
N ILE A 133 -1.05 -11.74 6.54
CA ILE A 133 -0.06 -11.13 7.46
C ILE A 133 0.85 -12.18 8.09
N GLU A 134 0.97 -13.36 7.46
CA GLU A 134 1.74 -14.48 8.02
C GLU A 134 3.24 -14.21 8.08
N ASP A 135 3.73 -13.38 7.16
CA ASP A 135 5.12 -12.94 7.01
C ASP A 135 5.47 -11.74 7.90
N ILE A 136 4.49 -11.18 8.61
CA ILE A 136 4.68 -10.05 9.51
C ILE A 136 4.97 -10.55 10.93
N ASN A 137 6.17 -10.22 11.44
CA ASN A 137 6.55 -10.56 12.80
C ASN A 137 6.04 -9.55 13.83
N VAL A 138 4.87 -9.83 14.39
CA VAL A 138 4.23 -8.98 15.42
C VAL A 138 4.70 -9.34 16.84
N GLU A 139 5.55 -10.36 17.00
CA GLU A 139 6.01 -10.88 18.30
C GLU A 139 7.46 -10.53 18.65
N GLU A 140 8.33 -10.24 17.66
CA GLU A 140 9.78 -10.06 17.90
C GLU A 140 10.25 -8.63 18.19
N TYR A 141 9.36 -7.63 18.19
CA TYR A 141 9.76 -6.27 18.54
C TYR A 141 9.54 -6.00 20.00
#